data_AF-A0A2W0HJ97-F1
#
_entry.id   AF-A0A2W0HJ97-F1
#
_cell.length_a   1.000
_cell.length_b   1.000
_cell.length_c   1.000
_cell.angle_alpha   90.00
_cell.angle_beta   90.00
_cell.angle_gamma   90.00
#
_symmetry.space_group_name_H-M   'P 1'
#
loop_
_entity.id
_entity.type
_entity.pdbx_description
1 polymer ?
#
loop_
_entity_poly.entity_id
_entity_poly.type
_entity_poly.pdbx_seq_one_letter_code
_entity_poly.pdbx_strand_id
1 'polypeptide(L)'
;MKDFLNFDRMITPMIIKIIFWIGVAFTVLMGFITLFDGGLSVLLGLFMMIIGPLLVRIYCELLIIFFKVQESLHSINTKVDRLADNNQHPVE
;
A
#
# COMPACT_ATOMS: atom_id res chain seq x y z
N MET A 1 2.68 -22.63 16.05
CA MET A 1 2.55 -21.23 16.53
C MET A 1 3.89 -20.46 16.46
N LYS A 2 4.66 -20.60 15.37
CA LYS A 2 5.87 -19.78 15.09
C LYS A 2 5.74 -18.99 13.80
N ASP A 3 4.78 -19.35 12.93
CA ASP A 3 4.53 -18.65 11.67
C ASP A 3 3.80 -17.33 11.79
N PHE A 4 3.25 -16.99 12.96
CA PHE A 4 2.68 -15.66 13.22
C PHE A 4 3.75 -14.58 13.43
N LEU A 5 5.01 -14.98 13.61
CA LEU A 5 6.17 -14.09 13.69
C LEU A 5 7.09 -14.19 12.47
N ASN A 6 6.72 -15.01 11.48
CA ASN A 6 7.35 -14.99 10.17
C ASN A 6 6.77 -13.80 9.39
N PHE A 7 7.39 -12.64 9.57
CA PHE A 7 7.27 -11.45 8.72
C PHE A 7 7.71 -11.70 7.26
N ASP A 8 7.88 -12.96 6.87
CA ASP A 8 8.22 -13.46 5.52
C ASP A 8 7.12 -13.13 4.51
N ARG A 9 5.87 -13.01 4.98
CA ARG A 9 4.83 -12.34 4.22
C ARG A 9 4.83 -10.88 4.63
N MET A 10 5.14 -10.01 3.68
CA MET A 10 4.89 -8.57 3.70
C MET A 10 3.49 -8.24 4.28
N ILE A 11 3.36 -8.09 5.60
CA ILE A 11 2.08 -7.75 6.27
C ILE A 11 1.70 -6.31 5.93
N THR A 12 2.70 -5.45 5.79
CA THR A 12 2.56 -4.01 5.51
C THR A 12 1.66 -3.70 4.31
N PRO A 13 1.84 -4.28 3.10
CA PRO A 13 0.95 -4.04 1.96
C PRO A 13 -0.47 -4.57 2.19
N MET A 14 -0.66 -5.60 3.02
CA MET A 14 -2.01 -6.05 3.38
C MET A 14 -2.71 -5.02 4.27
N ILE A 15 -2.00 -4.45 5.25
CA ILE A 15 -2.52 -3.37 6.10
C ILE A 15 -2.87 -2.13 5.27
N ILE A 16 -2.01 -1.72 4.34
CA ILE A 16 -2.26 -0.55 3.47
C ILE A 16 -3.54 -0.76 2.63
N LYS A 17 -3.79 -1.98 2.13
CA LYS A 17 -5.03 -2.28 1.40
C LYS A 17 -6.29 -2.14 2.26
N ILE A 18 -6.22 -2.50 3.55
CA ILE A 18 -7.33 -2.31 4.49
C ILE A 18 -7.57 -0.83 4.75
N ILE A 19 -6.49 -0.06 4.96
CA ILE A 19 -6.56 1.40 5.13
C ILE A 19 -7.13 2.06 3.86
N PHE A 20 -6.76 1.61 2.67
CA PHE A 20 -7.32 2.09 1.40
C PHE A 20 -8.84 2.00 1.37
N TRP A 21 -9.41 0.84 1.71
CA TRP A 21 -10.86 0.65 1.69
C TRP A 21 -11.55 1.55 2.71
N ILE A 22 -10.98 1.68 3.92
CA ILE A 22 -11.46 2.61 4.94
C ILE A 22 -11.40 4.07 4.45
N GLY A 23 -10.29 4.46 3.82
CA GLY A 23 -10.10 5.81 3.26
C GLY A 23 -11.11 6.12 2.16
N VAL A 24 -11.35 5.17 1.24
CA VAL A 24 -12.39 5.32 0.22
C VAL A 24 -13.77 5.46 0.86
N ALA A 25 -14.12 4.59 1.80
CA ALA A 25 -15.40 4.68 2.52
C ALA A 25 -15.56 6.04 3.22
N PHE A 26 -14.49 6.55 3.84
CA PHE A 26 -14.48 7.86 4.48
C PHE A 26 -14.68 9.01 3.49
N THR A 27 -14.00 8.99 2.34
CA THR A 27 -14.18 10.02 1.30
C THR A 27 -15.59 10.03 0.73
N VAL A 28 -16.20 8.84 0.55
CA VAL A 28 -17.59 8.72 0.08
C VAL A 28 -18.57 9.24 1.14
N LEU A 29 -18.38 8.88 2.42
CA LEU A 29 -19.21 9.37 3.51
C LEU A 29 -19.12 10.89 3.68
N MET A 30 -17.91 11.45 3.65
CA MET A 30 -17.71 12.90 3.75
C MET A 30 -18.31 13.65 2.55
N GLY A 31 -18.16 13.11 1.34
CA GLY A 31 -18.81 13.63 0.14
C GLY A 31 -20.34 13.61 0.24
N PHE A 32 -20.90 12.56 0.85
CA PHE A 32 -22.34 12.44 1.06
C PHE A 32 -22.86 13.45 2.09
N ILE A 33 -22.14 13.64 3.21
CA ILE A 33 -22.49 14.62 4.24
C ILE A 33 -22.45 16.05 3.68
N THR A 34 -21.41 16.39 2.91
CA THR A 34 -21.26 17.72 2.29
C THR A 34 -22.34 18.02 1.24
N LEU A 35 -22.97 16.99 0.68
CA LEU A 35 -24.10 17.15 -0.23
C LEU A 35 -25.36 17.68 0.47
N PHE A 36 -25.56 17.35 1.75
CA PHE A 36 -26.72 17.82 2.53
C PHE A 36 -26.59 19.26 3.03
N ASP A 37 -25.38 19.83 3.01
CA ASP A 37 -25.10 21.19 3.49
C ASP A 37 -25.59 22.27 2.49
N GLY A 38 -25.87 21.88 1.24
CA GLY A 38 -26.49 22.75 0.24
C GLY A 38 -25.57 23.82 -0.37
N GLY A 39 -26.10 24.56 -1.35
CA GLY A 39 -25.37 25.65 -2.01
C GLY A 39 -24.12 25.22 -2.79
N LEU A 40 -23.03 25.99 -2.66
CA LEU A 40 -21.75 25.72 -3.34
C LEU A 40 -21.09 24.42 -2.85
N SER A 41 -21.39 23.99 -1.62
CA SER A 41 -20.86 22.78 -1.00
C SER A 41 -21.26 21.50 -1.72
N VAL A 42 -22.39 21.49 -2.44
CA VAL A 42 -22.85 20.34 -3.24
C VAL A 42 -21.88 20.06 -4.40
N LEU A 43 -21.40 21.11 -5.06
CA LEU A 43 -20.45 20.98 -6.17
C LEU A 43 -19.10 20.47 -5.66
N LEU A 44 -18.65 20.97 -4.50
CA LEU A 44 -17.44 20.51 -3.83
C LEU A 44 -17.55 19.06 -3.37
N GLY A 45 -18.68 18.65 -2.79
CA GLY A 45 -18.95 17.28 -2.36
C GLY A 45 -18.93 16.29 -3.53
N LEU A 46 -19.50 16.66 -4.67
CA LEU A 46 -19.47 15.85 -5.89
C LEU A 46 -18.04 15.71 -6.46
N PHE A 47 -17.28 16.81 -6.49
CA PHE A 47 -15.87 16.77 -6.88
C PHE A 47 -15.05 15.89 -5.95
N MET A 48 -15.26 16.00 -4.64
CA MET A 48 -14.57 15.21 -3.61
C MET A 48 -14.90 13.71 -3.72
N MET A 49 -16.14 13.36 -4.09
CA MET A 49 -16.55 11.98 -4.27
C MET A 49 -15.89 11.30 -5.48
N ILE A 50 -15.50 12.06 -6.52
CA ILE A 50 -14.78 11.55 -7.69
C ILE A 50 -13.26 11.63 -7.50
N ILE A 51 -12.74 12.79 -7.08
CA ILE A 51 -11.30 13.04 -6.94
C ILE A 51 -10.74 12.37 -5.66
N GLY A 52 -11.52 12.27 -4.59
CA GLY A 52 -11.09 11.69 -3.31
C GLY A 52 -10.61 10.24 -3.44
N PRO A 53 -11.43 9.32 -3.97
CA PRO A 53 -11.01 7.93 -4.19
C PRO A 53 -9.81 7.82 -5.15
N LEU A 54 -9.73 8.69 -6.16
CA LEU A 54 -8.61 8.74 -7.10
C LEU A 54 -7.29 9.09 -6.37
N LEU A 55 -7.31 10.15 -5.55
CA LEU A 55 -6.15 10.55 -4.74
C LEU A 55 -5.75 9.47 -3.74
N VAL A 56 -6.72 8.89 -3.04
CA VAL A 56 -6.49 7.80 -2.08
C VAL A 56 -5.84 6.59 -2.78
N ARG A 57 -6.27 6.26 -4.00
CA ARG A 57 -5.66 5.20 -4.82
C ARG A 57 -4.21 5.50 -5.17
N ILE A 58 -3.92 6.71 -5.67
CA ILE A 58 -2.56 7.12 -6.05
C ILE A 58 -1.63 7.07 -4.83
N TYR A 59 -2.06 7.63 -3.69
CA TYR A 59 -1.28 7.59 -2.46
C TYR A 59 -1.03 6.16 -1.97
N CYS A 60 -2.05 5.30 -1.95
CA CYS A 60 -1.89 3.92 -1.50
C CYS A 60 -0.97 3.11 -2.43
N GLU A 61 -1.05 3.33 -3.75
CA GLU A 61 -0.20 2.66 -4.73
C GLU A 61 1.27 3.07 -4.59
N LEU A 62 1.52 4.37 -4.32
CA LEU A 62 2.85 4.86 -3.96
C LEU A 62 3.35 4.25 -2.64
N LEU A 63 2.53 4.18 -1.59
CA LEU A 63 2.96 3.56 -0.34
C LEU A 63 3.34 2.09 -0.53
N ILE A 64 2.52 1.32 -1.27
CA ILE A 64 2.81 -0.09 -1.57
C ILE A 64 4.08 -0.22 -2.41
N ILE A 65 4.30 0.64 -3.42
CA ILE A 65 5.50 0.55 -4.27
C ILE A 65 6.78 0.77 -3.47
N PHE A 66 6.79 1.74 -2.54
CA PHE A 66 7.94 1.99 -1.67
C PHE A 66 8.32 0.75 -0.84
N PHE A 67 7.35 0.10 -0.21
CA PHE A 67 7.63 -1.14 0.53
C PHE A 67 8.08 -2.27 -0.40
N LYS A 68 7.54 -2.36 -1.61
CA LYS A 68 7.90 -3.40 -2.58
C LYS A 68 9.35 -3.27 -3.07
N VAL A 69 9.80 -2.03 -3.25
CA VAL A 69 11.20 -1.74 -3.60
C VAL A 69 12.13 -2.21 -2.48
N GLN A 70 11.76 -1.96 -1.22
CA GLN A 70 12.56 -2.40 -0.07
C GLN A 70 12.71 -3.93 0.00
N GLU A 71 11.62 -4.68 -0.21
CA GLU A 71 11.70 -6.14 -0.27
C GLU A 71 12.53 -6.65 -1.46
N SER A 72 12.36 -6.02 -2.62
CA SER A 72 13.08 -6.42 -3.83
C SER A 72 14.60 -6.28 -3.64
N LEU A 73 15.04 -5.19 -3.01
CA LEU A 73 16.44 -4.96 -2.67
C LEU A 73 16.97 -5.99 -1.66
N HIS A 74 16.20 -6.30 -0.63
CA HIS A 74 16.58 -7.33 0.34
C HIS A 74 16.74 -8.71 -0.34
N SER A 75 15.79 -9.08 -1.20
CA SER A 75 15.83 -10.32 -1.96
C SER A 75 17.04 -10.42 -2.89
N ILE A 76 17.42 -9.33 -3.54
CA ILE A 76 18.62 -9.27 -4.40
C ILE A 76 19.88 -9.46 -3.54
N ASN A 77 20.00 -8.77 -2.42
CA ASN A 77 21.17 -8.89 -1.54
C ASN A 77 21.37 -10.34 -1.06
N THR A 78 20.31 -11.01 -0.61
CA THR A 78 20.37 -12.41 -0.19
C THR A 78 20.78 -13.35 -1.34
N LYS A 79 20.34 -13.07 -2.58
CA LYS A 79 20.74 -13.86 -3.74
C LYS A 79 22.22 -13.66 -4.08
N VAL A 80 22.71 -12.41 -4.03
CA VAL A 80 24.12 -12.10 -4.29
C VAL A 80 25.03 -12.76 -3.24
N ASP A 81 24.65 -12.72 -1.97
CA ASP A 81 25.42 -13.32 -0.86
C ASP A 81 25.54 -14.85 -1.01
N ARG A 82 24.45 -15.51 -1.40
CA ARG A 82 24.46 -16.96 -1.71
C ARG A 82 25.31 -17.31 -2.93
N LEU A 83 25.35 -16.44 -3.94
CA LEU A 83 26.22 -16.63 -5.09
C LEU A 83 27.69 -16.45 -4.69
N ALA A 84 28.02 -15.48 -3.85
CA ALA A 84 29.38 -15.30 -3.33
C ALA A 84 29.84 -16.53 -2.53
N ASP A 85 28.99 -17.08 -1.66
CA ASP A 85 29.26 -18.31 -0.90
C ASP A 85 29.45 -19.54 -1.81
N ASN A 86 28.59 -19.73 -2.82
CA ASN A 86 28.70 -20.85 -3.75
C ASN A 86 29.96 -20.79 -4.64
N ASN A 87 30.46 -19.59 -4.94
CA ASN A 87 31.73 -19.44 -5.66
C ASN A 87 32.97 -19.70 -4.77
N GLN A 88 32.80 -19.77 -3.45
CA GLN A 88 33.90 -20.01 -2.49
C GLN A 88 34.02 -21.49 -2.07
N HIS A 89 32.94 -22.26 -2.19
CA HIS A 89 32.94 -23.73 -2.13
C HIS A 89 32.42 -24.30 -3.46
N PRO A 90 33.30 -24.52 -4.47
CA PRO A 90 32.90 -25.28 -5.64
C PRO A 90 32.52 -26.68 -5.15
N VAL A 91 31.26 -27.04 -5.35
CA VAL A 91 30.79 -28.42 -5.18
C VAL A 91 31.62 -29.32 -6.11
N GLU A 92 32.54 -30.08 -5.51
CA GLU A 92 33.26 -31.20 -6.15
C GLU A 92 32.29 -32.34 -6.48
#